data_AF-A0A7S7NWX4-F1
#
_entry.id   AF-A0A7S7NWX4-F1
#
_cell.length_a   1.000
_cell.length_b   1.000
_cell.length_c   1.000
_cell.angle_alpha   90.00
_cell.angle_beta   90.00
_cell.angle_gamma   90.00
#
_symmetry.space_group_name_H-M   'P 1'
#
loop_
_entity.id
_entity.type
_entity.pdbx_description
1 polymer ?
#
loop_
_entity_poly.entity_id
_entity_poly.type
_entity_poly.pdbx_seq_one_letter_code
_entity_poly.pdbx_strand_id
1 'polypeptide(L)'
;MSDKKNELKEYAGGWITERKGTEVPGFLKVAFPIIGLGCASYLIFFMNGEIHHEDRGPLVQKMNQATTSADGLMYFVAALALIFVVTVVLFAIRKSDHHE
;
A
#
# COMPACT_ATOMS: atom_id res chain seq x y z
N MET A 1 13.78 -21.39 30.53
CA MET A 1 12.75 -21.07 29.52
C MET A 1 12.48 -19.56 29.40
N SER A 2 13.18 -18.70 30.17
CA SER A 2 13.04 -17.23 30.16
C SER A 2 13.80 -16.52 29.03
N ASP A 3 14.96 -17.05 28.57
CA ASP A 3 15.80 -16.35 27.58
C ASP A 3 15.14 -16.12 26.22
N LYS A 4 14.32 -17.07 25.74
CA LYS A 4 13.68 -16.95 24.42
C LYS A 4 12.68 -15.80 24.33
N LYS A 5 12.12 -15.35 25.45
CA LYS A 5 11.13 -14.27 25.48
C LYS A 5 11.77 -12.89 25.28
N ASN A 6 13.03 -12.73 25.71
CA ASN A 6 13.79 -11.48 25.54
C ASN A 6 14.33 -11.28 24.11
N GLU A 7 14.33 -12.33 23.28
CA GLU A 7 14.73 -12.26 21.87
C GLU A 7 13.58 -11.89 20.91
N LEU A 8 12.33 -11.86 21.38
CA LEU A 8 11.15 -11.69 20.54
C LEU A 8 10.41 -10.40 20.90
N LYS A 9 10.30 -9.50 19.93
CA LYS A 9 9.40 -8.35 19.98
C LYS A 9 8.00 -8.80 19.59
N GLU A 10 7.00 -8.46 20.38
CA GLU A 10 5.60 -8.76 20.09
C GLU A 10 4.85 -7.47 19.74
N TYR A 11 4.04 -7.52 18.69
CA TYR A 11 3.13 -6.45 18.28
C TYR A 11 1.71 -7.00 18.19
N ALA A 12 0.73 -6.09 18.23
CA ALA A 12 -0.68 -6.40 18.06
C ALA A 12 -1.18 -7.53 18.99
N GLY A 13 -0.79 -7.50 20.27
CA GLY A 13 -1.24 -8.50 21.26
C GLY A 13 -0.73 -9.93 20.98
N GLY A 14 0.48 -10.07 20.42
CA GLY A 14 1.12 -11.35 20.16
C GLY A 14 0.85 -11.94 18.76
N TRP A 15 0.05 -11.26 17.94
CA TRP A 15 -0.26 -11.70 16.56
C TRP A 15 0.91 -11.50 15.59
N ILE A 16 1.81 -10.57 15.89
CA ILE A 16 3.02 -10.33 15.10
C ILE A 16 4.21 -10.46 16.05
N THR A 17 5.19 -11.29 15.70
CA THR A 17 6.41 -11.47 16.47
C THR A 17 7.64 -11.25 15.59
N GLU A 18 8.64 -10.53 16.08
CA GLU A 18 9.86 -10.17 15.36
C GLU A 18 11.08 -10.51 16.21
N ARG A 19 12.13 -11.09 15.60
CA ARG A 19 13.35 -11.42 16.33
C ARG A 19 14.22 -10.17 16.51
N LYS A 20 14.82 -10.02 17.69
CA LYS A 20 15.78 -8.95 17.96
C LYS A 20 16.94 -9.03 16.94
N GLY A 21 17.27 -7.90 16.32
CA GLY A 21 18.33 -7.81 15.30
C GLY A 21 17.92 -8.16 13.87
N THR A 22 16.65 -8.54 13.61
CA THR A 22 16.13 -8.76 12.25
C THR A 22 15.33 -7.55 11.77
N GLU A 23 15.94 -6.37 11.77
CA GLU A 23 15.27 -5.16 11.29
C GLU A 23 14.88 -5.28 9.81
N VAL A 24 13.81 -4.57 9.43
CA VAL A 24 13.37 -4.51 8.03
C VAL A 24 14.52 -4.05 7.13
N PRO A 25 14.92 -4.85 6.12
CA PRO A 25 15.96 -4.47 5.17
C PRO A 25 15.71 -3.11 4.54
N GLY A 26 16.76 -2.28 4.42
CA GLY A 26 16.64 -0.91 3.91
C GLY A 26 16.02 -0.84 2.50
N PHE A 27 16.32 -1.81 1.63
CA PHE A 27 15.73 -1.86 0.28
C PHE A 27 14.20 -2.04 0.32
N LEU A 28 13.66 -2.81 1.28
CA LEU A 28 12.21 -2.98 1.43
C LEU A 28 11.55 -1.70 1.91
N LYS A 29 12.20 -0.95 2.81
CA LYS A 29 11.70 0.37 3.26
C LYS A 29 11.51 1.36 2.10
N VAL A 30 12.24 1.17 1.01
CA VAL A 30 12.13 1.99 -0.22
C VAL A 30 11.18 1.35 -1.24
N ALA A 31 11.27 0.03 -1.44
CA ALA A 31 10.47 -0.68 -2.43
C ALA A 31 8.95 -0.56 -2.14
N PHE A 32 8.53 -0.74 -0.88
CA PHE A 32 7.11 -0.65 -0.51
C PHE A 32 6.48 0.71 -0.86
N PRO A 33 7.06 1.87 -0.48
CA PRO A 33 6.52 3.16 -0.90
C PRO A 33 6.53 3.36 -2.42
N ILE A 34 7.60 2.98 -3.13
CA ILE A 34 7.67 3.17 -4.59
C ILE A 34 6.58 2.36 -5.30
N ILE A 35 6.48 1.06 -4.98
CA ILE A 35 5.47 0.19 -5.57
C ILE A 35 4.07 0.67 -5.18
N GLY A 36 3.88 1.01 -3.90
CA GLY A 36 2.60 1.49 -3.38
C GLY A 36 2.11 2.77 -4.07
N LEU A 37 2.99 3.77 -4.21
CA LEU A 37 2.68 5.01 -4.93
C LEU A 37 2.45 4.74 -6.43
N GLY A 38 3.22 3.83 -7.03
CA GLY A 38 3.01 3.38 -8.40
C GLY A 38 1.61 2.80 -8.60
N CYS A 39 1.20 1.86 -7.76
CA CYS A 39 -0.13 1.28 -7.79
C CYS A 39 -1.25 2.31 -7.55
N ALA A 40 -1.10 3.19 -6.56
CA ALA A 40 -2.08 4.24 -6.28
C ALA A 40 -2.23 5.22 -7.47
N SER A 41 -1.10 5.62 -8.06
CA SER A 41 -1.10 6.48 -9.24
C SER A 41 -1.76 5.80 -10.44
N TYR A 42 -1.47 4.50 -10.67
CA TYR A 42 -2.08 3.71 -11.73
C TYR A 42 -3.62 3.68 -11.60
N LEU A 43 -4.14 3.45 -10.39
CA LEU A 43 -5.58 3.47 -10.13
C LEU A 43 -6.23 4.81 -10.48
N ILE A 44 -5.53 5.92 -10.24
CA ILE A 44 -6.05 7.27 -10.55
C ILE A 44 -5.99 7.52 -12.06
N PHE A 45 -4.84 7.27 -12.70
CA PHE A 45 -4.65 7.54 -14.13
C PHE A 45 -5.53 6.66 -15.03
N PHE A 46 -5.75 5.41 -14.64
CA PHE A 46 -6.54 4.44 -15.39
C PHE A 46 -7.90 4.14 -14.76
N MET A 47 -8.39 5.00 -13.87
CA MET A 47 -9.72 4.88 -13.21
C MET A 47 -10.85 4.62 -14.20
N ASN A 48 -10.77 5.25 -15.38
CA ASN A 48 -11.76 5.13 -16.46
C ASN A 48 -11.24 4.31 -17.65
N GLY A 49 -10.20 3.51 -17.45
CA GLY A 49 -9.47 2.81 -18.50
C GLY A 49 -8.64 3.75 -19.37
N GLU A 50 -8.16 3.23 -20.50
CA GLU A 50 -7.24 3.96 -21.37
C GLU A 50 -7.96 4.80 -22.42
N ILE A 51 -8.48 5.93 -21.99
CA ILE A 51 -9.33 6.83 -22.80
C ILE A 51 -8.55 7.68 -23.80
N HIS A 52 -7.22 7.78 -23.67
CA HIS A 52 -6.37 8.67 -24.48
C HIS A 52 -5.58 7.94 -25.58
N HIS A 53 -5.72 6.62 -25.71
CA HIS A 53 -5.04 5.89 -26.78
C HIS A 53 -5.75 6.11 -28.11
N GLU A 54 -4.98 6.29 -29.18
CA GLU A 54 -5.49 6.64 -30.52
C GLU A 54 -6.54 5.64 -31.03
N ASP A 55 -6.24 4.34 -30.96
CA ASP A 55 -7.17 3.31 -31.44
C ASP A 55 -8.25 2.89 -30.43
N ARG A 56 -7.87 2.59 -29.18
CA ARG A 56 -8.78 2.00 -28.18
C ARG A 56 -9.53 3.02 -27.32
N GLY A 57 -9.01 4.25 -27.20
CA GLY A 57 -9.61 5.32 -26.39
C GLY A 57 -11.08 5.59 -26.75
N PRO A 58 -11.42 5.74 -28.05
CA PRO A 58 -12.81 5.95 -28.46
C PRO A 58 -13.76 4.80 -28.06
N LEU A 59 -13.29 3.55 -28.04
CA LEU A 59 -14.10 2.40 -27.61
C LEU A 59 -14.33 2.41 -26.10
N VAL A 60 -13.30 2.69 -25.32
CA VAL A 60 -13.39 2.80 -23.85
C VAL A 60 -14.32 3.94 -23.46
N GLN A 61 -14.21 5.10 -24.11
CA GLN A 61 -15.11 6.24 -23.85
C GLN A 61 -16.58 5.89 -24.15
N LYS A 62 -16.86 5.19 -25.27
CA LYS A 62 -18.22 4.72 -25.59
C LYS A 62 -18.75 3.73 -24.57
N MET A 63 -17.91 2.80 -24.10
CA MET A 63 -18.27 1.87 -23.05
C MET A 63 -18.65 2.63 -21.77
N ASN A 64 -17.81 3.58 -21.33
CA ASN A 64 -18.07 4.38 -20.13
C ASN A 64 -19.36 5.22 -20.26
N GLN A 65 -19.69 5.72 -21.46
CA GLN A 65 -20.97 6.39 -21.71
C GLN A 65 -22.17 5.46 -21.55
N ALA A 66 -22.03 4.18 -21.93
CA ALA A 66 -23.10 3.19 -21.84
C ALA A 66 -23.26 2.59 -20.43
N THR A 67 -22.16 2.42 -19.70
CA THR A 67 -22.15 1.77 -18.38
C THR A 67 -22.10 2.75 -17.21
N THR A 68 -21.86 4.04 -17.50
CA THR A 68 -21.55 5.10 -16.53
C THR A 68 -20.22 4.87 -15.78
N SER A 69 -19.70 5.89 -15.09
CA SER A 69 -18.49 5.82 -14.27
C SER A 69 -18.83 5.88 -12.78
N ALA A 70 -17.99 5.25 -11.96
CA ALA A 70 -18.08 5.28 -10.50
C ALA A 70 -16.89 6.04 -9.90
N ASP A 71 -16.61 7.23 -10.44
CA ASP A 71 -15.39 8.00 -10.13
C ASP A 71 -15.20 8.23 -8.62
N GLY A 72 -16.29 8.55 -7.91
CA GLY A 72 -16.25 8.75 -6.45
C GLY A 72 -15.82 7.49 -5.68
N LEU A 73 -16.31 6.31 -6.07
CA LEU A 73 -15.91 5.04 -5.47
C LEU A 73 -14.43 4.74 -5.76
N MET A 74 -13.98 5.01 -6.99
CA MET A 74 -12.59 4.79 -7.39
C MET A 74 -11.61 5.69 -6.63
N TYR A 75 -11.95 6.97 -6.43
CA TYR A 75 -11.15 7.85 -5.57
C TYR A 75 -11.12 7.39 -4.12
N PHE A 76 -12.24 6.86 -3.60
CA PHE A 76 -12.27 6.29 -2.26
C PHE A 76 -11.34 5.06 -2.15
N VAL A 77 -11.38 4.15 -3.12
CA VAL A 77 -10.47 2.99 -3.18
C VAL A 77 -9.01 3.43 -3.29
N ALA A 78 -8.69 4.42 -4.12
CA ALA A 78 -7.35 4.98 -4.24
C ALA A 78 -6.87 5.60 -2.92
N ALA A 79 -7.75 6.28 -2.18
CA ALA A 79 -7.44 6.83 -0.87
C ALA A 79 -7.14 5.72 0.17
N LEU A 80 -7.91 4.62 0.18
CA LEU A 80 -7.63 3.47 1.04
C LEU A 80 -6.26 2.84 0.73
N ALA A 81 -5.94 2.69 -0.55
CA ALA A 81 -4.62 2.19 -0.98
C ALA A 81 -3.50 3.12 -0.50
N LEU A 82 -3.67 4.43 -0.62
CA LEU A 82 -2.68 5.41 -0.15
C LEU A 82 -2.52 5.37 1.38
N ILE A 83 -3.60 5.27 2.14
CA ILE A 83 -3.57 5.14 3.60
C ILE A 83 -2.78 3.89 4.02
N PHE A 84 -2.99 2.78 3.33
CA PHE A 84 -2.22 1.55 3.57
C PHE A 84 -0.72 1.79 3.34
N VAL A 85 -0.34 2.39 2.21
CA VAL A 85 1.06 2.69 1.89
C VAL A 85 1.69 3.58 2.95
N VAL A 86 1.01 4.67 3.35
CA VAL A 86 1.49 5.57 4.41
C VAL A 86 1.68 4.82 5.72
N THR A 87 0.73 3.95 6.09
CA THR A 87 0.80 3.16 7.33
C THR A 87 2.00 2.21 7.32
N VAL A 88 2.24 1.52 6.19
CA VAL A 88 3.39 0.62 6.03
C VAL A 88 4.71 1.39 6.11
N VAL A 89 4.80 2.55 5.47
CA VAL A 89 6.00 3.39 5.51
C VAL A 89 6.27 3.87 6.93
N LEU A 90 5.25 4.42 7.61
CA LEU A 90 5.37 4.86 9.00
C LEU A 90 5.80 3.71 9.91
N PHE A 91 5.23 2.51 9.75
CA PHE A 91 5.63 1.33 10.50
C PHE A 91 7.09 0.93 10.23
N ALA A 92 7.53 0.96 8.96
CA ALA A 92 8.87 0.55 8.57
C ALA A 92 9.98 1.52 9.02
N ILE A 93 9.68 2.81 9.15
CA ILE A 93 10.64 3.83 9.60
C ILE A 93 10.58 4.09 11.10
N ARG A 94 9.44 3.81 11.75
CA ARG A 94 9.29 4.05 13.18
C ARG A 94 10.25 3.15 13.95
N LYS A 95 11.12 3.77 14.74
CA LYS A 95 11.96 3.05 15.69
C LYS A 95 11.03 2.41 16.73
N SER A 96 11.12 1.09 16.86
CA SER A 96 10.37 0.33 17.86
C SER A 96 11.00 0.60 19.24
N ASP A 97 10.58 1.69 19.87
CA ASP A 97 10.93 2.07 21.25
C ASP A 97 10.02 1.35 22.27
N HIS A 98 9.85 0.03 22.12
CA HIS A 98 9.32 -0.76 23.21
C HIS A 98 10.41 -0.87 24.28
N HIS A 99 10.34 0.04 25.25
CA HIS A 99 11.00 -0.12 26.53
C HIS A 99 10.52 -1.42 27.18
N GLU A 100 11.49 -2.20 27.66
CA GLU A 100 11.34 -3.47 28.38
C GLU A 100 10.32 -3.41 29.52
#